data_AF-A0A916WB27-F1
#
_entry.id   AF-A0A916WB27-F1
#
_cell.length_a   1.000
_cell.length_b   1.000
_cell.length_c   1.000
_cell.angle_alpha   90.00
_cell.angle_beta   90.00
_cell.angle_gamma   90.00
#
_symmetry.space_group_name_H-M   'P 1'
#
loop_
_entity.id
_entity.type
_entity.pdbx_description
1 polymer ?
#
loop_
_entity_poly.entity_id
_entity_poly.type
_entity_poly.pdbx_seq_one_letter_code
_entity_poly.pdbx_strand_id
1 'polypeptide(L)'
;MALSNAERQRRHYEKQKEARKKPGDITAALQTTPFFEFYGEHPDTDSFELPLQLANLNVPVFADDGPAVFPPEVHGLDLPKADNSIERAELIVASLIDAAAGLASIINEYKRKEIVDRIDEIETGDLTTPEARKQALNDIVQLKRMLQQLDKQVRWTFPQWKVLK
;
A
#
# COMPACT_ATOMS: atom_id res chain seq x y z
N MET A 1 -1.33 -11.74 25.91
CA MET A 1 -2.54 -11.90 25.06
C MET A 1 -2.23 -11.34 23.69
N ALA A 2 -2.50 -12.08 22.62
CA ALA A 2 -2.30 -11.60 21.25
C ALA A 2 -3.39 -10.55 20.94
N LEU A 3 -2.98 -9.37 20.48
CA LEU A 3 -3.91 -8.29 20.09
C LEU A 3 -4.87 -8.78 19.01
N SER A 4 -6.17 -8.57 19.24
CA SER A 4 -7.24 -8.83 18.26
C SER A 4 -7.01 -7.99 17.01
N ASN A 5 -7.44 -8.49 15.83
CA ASN A 5 -7.33 -7.74 14.57
C ASN A 5 -7.99 -6.35 14.67
N ALA A 6 -9.10 -6.23 15.40
CA ALA A 6 -9.78 -4.97 15.65
C ALA A 6 -8.95 -4.00 16.51
N GLU A 7 -8.16 -4.50 17.45
CA GLU A 7 -7.30 -3.68 18.31
C GLU A 7 -6.02 -3.23 17.59
N ARG A 8 -5.49 -4.05 16.67
CA ARG A 8 -4.39 -3.63 15.78
C ARG A 8 -4.84 -2.54 14.83
N GLN A 9 -6.04 -2.66 14.27
CA GLN A 9 -6.61 -1.65 13.39
C GLN A 9 -6.86 -0.34 14.15
N ARG A 10 -7.45 -0.40 15.35
CA ARG A 10 -7.61 0.79 16.21
C ARG A 10 -6.29 1.45 16.58
N ARG A 11 -5.27 0.67 16.96
CA ARG A 11 -3.92 1.21 17.26
C ARG A 11 -3.23 1.77 16.03
N HIS A 12 -3.48 1.22 14.84
CA HIS A 12 -3.00 1.77 13.58
C HIS A 12 -3.69 3.09 13.26
N TYR A 13 -5.01 3.17 13.42
CA TYR A 13 -5.77 4.41 13.28
C TYR A 13 -5.37 5.47 14.32
N GLU A 14 -5.13 5.09 15.58
CA GLU A 14 -4.63 5.99 16.63
C GLU A 14 -3.21 6.47 16.35
N LYS A 15 -2.30 5.58 15.95
CA LYS A 15 -0.95 5.97 15.51
C LYS A 15 -0.98 6.84 14.25
N GLN A 16 -1.88 6.58 13.31
CA GLN A 16 -2.09 7.46 12.15
C GLN A 16 -2.66 8.81 12.59
N LYS A 17 -3.60 8.85 13.53
CA LYS A 17 -4.20 10.08 14.04
C LYS A 17 -3.21 10.93 14.85
N GLU A 18 -2.33 10.29 15.62
CA GLU A 18 -1.21 10.94 16.30
C GLU A 18 -0.13 11.40 15.32
N ALA A 19 0.18 10.60 14.30
CA ALA A 19 1.05 10.99 13.18
C ALA A 19 0.42 12.01 12.22
N ARG A 20 -0.86 12.35 12.37
CA ARG A 20 -1.57 13.39 11.59
C ARG A 20 -1.57 14.75 12.28
N LYS A 21 -1.18 14.83 13.56
CA LYS A 21 -0.79 16.10 14.20
C LYS A 21 0.66 16.43 13.80
N LYS A 22 0.91 16.62 12.51
CA LYS A 22 2.23 16.99 12.01
C LYS A 22 2.38 18.51 12.01
N PRO A 23 3.49 19.06 12.53
CA PRO A 23 3.89 20.42 12.19
C PRO A 23 4.12 20.51 10.68
N GLY A 24 3.81 21.66 10.09
CA GLY A 24 3.96 21.89 8.65
C GLY A 24 5.37 21.59 8.16
N ASP A 25 5.50 21.33 6.85
CA ASP A 25 6.80 21.11 6.22
C ASP A 25 7.72 22.31 6.47
N ILE A 26 8.87 22.06 7.10
CA ILE A 26 9.85 23.10 7.41
C ILE A 26 10.38 23.74 6.13
N THR A 27 10.39 23.00 5.02
CA THR A 27 10.86 23.51 3.73
C THR A 27 9.92 24.53 3.09
N ALA A 28 8.67 24.64 3.54
CA ALA A 28 7.68 25.56 2.95
C ALA A 28 8.19 27.01 2.90
N ALA A 29 8.92 27.46 3.92
CA ALA A 29 9.48 28.82 3.96
C ALA A 29 10.64 29.05 2.98
N LEU A 30 11.22 27.98 2.42
CA LEU A 30 12.34 28.01 1.48
C LEU A 30 11.89 27.87 0.02
N GLN A 31 10.64 27.47 -0.22
CA GLN A 31 10.12 27.21 -1.55
C GLN A 31 9.88 28.54 -2.28
N THR A 32 10.63 28.79 -3.36
CA THR A 32 10.48 29.99 -4.19
C THR A 32 9.65 29.74 -5.45
N THR A 33 9.60 28.50 -5.91
CA THR A 33 8.90 28.08 -7.13
C THR A 33 7.78 27.12 -6.71
N PRO A 34 6.53 27.34 -7.15
CA PRO A 34 5.44 26.39 -6.93
C PRO A 34 5.77 25.03 -7.52
N PHE A 35 5.36 23.96 -6.83
CA PHE A 35 5.70 22.61 -7.26
C PHE A 35 5.08 22.25 -8.62
N PHE A 36 3.87 22.74 -8.95
CA PHE A 36 3.27 22.46 -10.25
C PHE A 36 4.10 22.98 -11.44
N GLU A 37 4.77 24.13 -11.30
CA GLU A 37 5.69 24.66 -12.33
C GLU A 37 6.92 23.75 -12.44
N PHE A 38 7.52 23.39 -11.31
CA PHE A 38 8.65 22.46 -11.27
C PHE A 38 8.31 21.09 -11.88
N TYR A 39 7.12 20.55 -11.58
CA TYR A 39 6.65 19.27 -12.12
C TYR A 39 6.45 19.35 -13.64
N GLY A 40 5.86 20.44 -14.15
CA GLY A 40 5.62 20.62 -15.58
C GLY A 40 6.90 20.72 -16.43
N GLU A 41 8.00 21.13 -15.82
CA GLU A 41 9.32 21.20 -16.47
C GLU A 41 10.21 19.98 -16.18
N HIS A 42 9.78 19.07 -15.30
CA HIS A 42 10.60 17.95 -14.87
C HIS A 42 10.80 16.95 -16.03
N PRO A 43 12.05 16.58 -16.39
CA PRO A 43 12.31 15.77 -17.58
C PRO A 43 11.91 14.30 -17.45
N ASP A 44 11.58 13.83 -16.24
CA ASP A 44 11.27 12.43 -15.94
C ASP A 44 9.97 12.29 -15.13
N THR A 45 8.87 12.84 -15.66
CA THR A 45 7.53 12.59 -15.11
C THR A 45 7.04 11.17 -15.43
N ASP A 46 7.48 10.60 -16.55
CA ASP A 46 7.14 9.24 -17.00
C ASP A 46 7.41 8.16 -15.93
N SER A 47 8.46 8.32 -15.12
CA SER A 47 8.78 7.42 -14.00
C SER A 47 7.64 7.27 -12.98
N PHE A 48 6.79 8.29 -12.85
CA PHE A 48 5.60 8.30 -12.01
C PHE A 48 4.32 7.96 -12.81
N GLU A 49 4.18 8.51 -14.02
CA GLU A 49 2.94 8.40 -14.79
C GLU A 49 2.73 7.00 -15.37
N LEU A 50 3.78 6.37 -15.90
CA LEU A 50 3.68 5.06 -16.55
C LEU A 50 3.20 3.94 -15.60
N PRO A 51 3.70 3.80 -14.36
CA PRO A 51 3.17 2.81 -13.43
C PRO A 51 1.67 2.96 -13.16
N LEU A 52 1.17 4.19 -13.07
CA LEU A 52 -0.26 4.45 -12.86
C LEU A 52 -1.08 4.07 -14.09
N GLN A 53 -0.62 4.42 -15.28
CA GLN A 53 -1.28 4.03 -16.53
C GLN A 53 -1.30 2.50 -16.70
N LEU A 54 -0.20 1.81 -16.38
CA LEU A 54 -0.14 0.34 -16.40
C LEU A 54 -1.08 -0.30 -15.38
N ALA A 55 -1.32 0.36 -14.25
CA ALA A 55 -2.32 -0.02 -13.26
C ALA A 55 -3.76 0.38 -13.68
N ASN A 56 -3.93 0.98 -14.85
CA ASN A 56 -5.19 1.54 -15.35
C ASN A 56 -5.82 2.54 -14.37
N LEU A 57 -4.96 3.35 -13.72
CA LEU A 57 -5.32 4.43 -12.83
C LEU A 57 -5.17 5.77 -13.52
N ASN A 58 -6.02 6.73 -13.16
CA ASN A 58 -5.91 8.09 -13.64
C ASN A 58 -4.64 8.74 -13.08
N VAL A 59 -3.83 9.31 -13.97
CA VAL A 59 -2.63 10.06 -13.59
C VAL A 59 -3.05 11.42 -13.01
N PRO A 60 -2.61 11.76 -11.79
CA PRO A 60 -2.85 13.08 -11.22
C PRO A 60 -2.20 14.18 -12.06
N VAL A 61 -2.91 15.29 -12.25
CA VAL A 61 -2.43 16.47 -12.98
C VAL A 61 -2.12 17.59 -11.99
N PHE A 62 -0.95 18.20 -12.13
CA PHE A 62 -0.55 19.40 -11.39
C PHE A 62 -0.56 20.62 -12.32
N ALA A 63 -1.73 21.22 -12.52
CA ALA A 63 -1.89 22.37 -13.42
C ALA A 63 -1.92 23.73 -12.70
N ASP A 64 -2.11 23.72 -11.39
CA ASP A 64 -2.20 24.91 -10.54
C ASP A 64 -1.61 24.64 -9.15
N ASP A 65 -1.54 25.67 -8.31
CA ASP A 65 -1.14 25.56 -6.91
C ASP A 65 -2.36 25.51 -5.95
N GLY A 66 -3.51 25.03 -6.43
CA GLY A 66 -4.73 24.96 -5.64
C GLY A 66 -4.77 23.81 -4.64
N PRO A 67 -5.79 23.79 -3.76
CA PRO A 67 -5.96 22.72 -2.77
C PRO A 67 -6.38 21.39 -3.41
N ALA A 68 -6.27 20.30 -2.64
CA ALA A 68 -6.82 19.00 -3.01
C ALA A 68 -8.34 19.05 -3.13
N VAL A 69 -8.86 18.51 -4.22
CA VAL A 69 -10.28 18.29 -4.42
C VAL A 69 -10.58 16.82 -4.19
N PHE A 70 -11.44 16.55 -3.22
CA PHE A 70 -11.83 15.19 -2.86
C PHE A 70 -13.18 14.83 -3.47
N PRO A 71 -13.33 13.58 -3.94
CA PRO A 71 -14.57 13.14 -4.55
C PRO A 71 -15.69 13.00 -3.49
N PRO A 72 -16.98 13.11 -3.87
CA PRO A 72 -18.09 13.18 -2.92
C PRO A 72 -18.18 11.98 -1.95
N GLU A 73 -17.70 10.81 -2.36
CA GLU A 73 -17.74 9.56 -1.62
C GLU A 73 -16.94 9.61 -0.31
N VAL A 74 -15.97 10.52 -0.21
CA VAL A 74 -15.14 10.71 0.98
C VAL A 74 -15.54 11.95 1.79
N HIS A 75 -16.58 12.67 1.36
CA HIS A 75 -17.09 13.82 2.11
C HIS A 75 -17.66 13.35 3.46
N GLY A 76 -17.32 14.08 4.53
CA GLY A 76 -17.68 13.71 5.91
C GLY A 76 -16.65 12.85 6.63
N LEU A 77 -15.60 12.40 5.93
CA LEU A 77 -14.40 11.86 6.57
C LEU A 77 -13.51 13.01 7.07
N ASP A 78 -12.67 12.71 8.06
CA ASP A 78 -11.58 13.58 8.49
C ASP A 78 -10.46 13.51 7.43
N LEU A 79 -10.58 14.37 6.41
CA LEU A 79 -9.70 14.41 5.26
C LEU A 79 -8.42 15.19 5.57
N PRO A 80 -7.26 14.72 5.08
CA PRO A 80 -6.02 15.47 5.21
C PRO A 80 -6.13 16.80 4.46
N LYS A 81 -5.54 17.84 5.03
CA LYS A 81 -5.35 19.11 4.33
C LYS A 81 -4.21 18.98 3.33
N ALA A 82 -4.44 19.54 2.15
CA ALA A 82 -3.43 19.74 1.13
C ALA A 82 -3.86 21.01 0.40
N ASP A 83 -3.23 22.13 0.73
CA ASP A 83 -3.67 23.47 0.34
C ASP A 83 -2.98 23.96 -0.93
N ASN A 84 -1.92 23.28 -1.38
CA ASN A 84 -1.11 23.63 -2.54
C ASN A 84 -0.62 22.38 -3.33
N SER A 85 0.06 22.60 -4.46
CA SER A 85 0.48 21.53 -5.37
C SER A 85 1.47 20.52 -4.75
N ILE A 86 2.40 20.96 -3.90
CA ILE A 86 3.35 20.06 -3.23
C ILE A 86 2.62 19.19 -2.22
N GLU A 87 1.76 19.77 -1.39
CA GLU A 87 0.99 19.01 -0.40
C GLU A 87 0.05 17.99 -1.06
N ARG A 88 -0.51 18.32 -2.22
CA ARG A 88 -1.26 17.35 -3.05
C ARG A 88 -0.37 16.19 -3.50
N ALA A 89 0.83 16.48 -4.03
CA ALA A 89 1.77 15.44 -4.45
C ALA A 89 2.16 14.53 -3.29
N GLU A 90 2.46 15.12 -2.13
CA GLU A 90 2.77 14.37 -0.92
C GLU A 90 1.61 13.48 -0.44
N LEU A 91 0.38 13.98 -0.51
CA LEU A 91 -0.83 13.25 -0.18
C LEU A 91 -1.06 12.08 -1.14
N ILE A 92 -0.82 12.28 -2.44
CA ILE A 92 -0.88 11.23 -3.47
C ILE A 92 0.11 10.13 -3.14
N VAL A 93 1.38 10.45 -2.86
CA VAL A 93 2.40 9.45 -2.50
C VAL A 93 1.97 8.64 -1.28
N ALA A 94 1.50 9.30 -0.22
CA ALA A 94 1.01 8.61 0.98
C ALA A 94 -0.17 7.68 0.67
N SER A 95 -1.12 8.14 -0.14
CA SER A 95 -2.31 7.37 -0.53
C SER A 95 -1.96 6.16 -1.39
N LEU A 96 -1.01 6.30 -2.32
CA LEU A 96 -0.53 5.19 -3.16
C LEU A 96 0.19 4.12 -2.35
N ILE A 97 0.98 4.51 -1.35
CA ILE A 97 1.64 3.57 -0.43
C ILE A 97 0.59 2.80 0.38
N ASP A 98 -0.39 3.50 0.95
CA ASP A 98 -1.49 2.87 1.70
C ASP A 98 -2.31 1.92 0.81
N ALA A 99 -2.63 2.32 -0.42
CA ALA A 99 -3.35 1.50 -1.38
C ALA A 99 -2.56 0.25 -1.78
N ALA A 100 -1.27 0.39 -2.10
CA ALA A 100 -0.40 -0.73 -2.44
C ALA A 100 -0.26 -1.71 -1.28
N ALA A 101 -0.09 -1.22 -0.04
CA ALA A 101 -0.03 -2.04 1.16
C ALA A 101 -1.35 -2.80 1.41
N GLY A 102 -2.49 -2.11 1.26
CA GLY A 102 -3.82 -2.71 1.41
C GLY A 102 -4.07 -3.82 0.39
N LEU A 103 -3.82 -3.55 -0.90
CA LEU A 103 -4.00 -4.54 -1.96
C LEU A 103 -3.05 -5.73 -1.80
N ALA A 104 -1.79 -5.49 -1.41
CA ALA A 104 -0.83 -6.56 -1.13
C ALA A 104 -1.30 -7.47 0.02
N SER A 105 -1.91 -6.92 1.08
CA SER A 105 -2.51 -7.71 2.17
C SER A 105 -3.64 -8.60 1.67
N ILE A 106 -4.56 -8.05 0.88
CA ILE A 106 -5.69 -8.80 0.32
C ILE A 106 -5.20 -9.94 -0.59
N ILE A 107 -4.23 -9.67 -1.47
CA ILE A 107 -3.63 -10.69 -2.35
C ILE A 107 -2.95 -11.78 -1.52
N ASN A 108 -2.25 -11.40 -0.45
CA ASN A 108 -1.57 -12.33 0.44
C ASN A 108 -2.57 -13.24 1.17
N GLU A 109 -3.60 -12.66 1.76
CA GLU A 109 -4.68 -13.37 2.45
C GLU A 109 -5.38 -14.36 1.52
N TYR A 110 -5.74 -13.92 0.31
CA TYR A 110 -6.32 -14.77 -0.72
C TYR A 110 -5.41 -15.96 -1.06
N LYS A 111 -4.14 -15.71 -1.40
CA LYS A 111 -3.20 -16.79 -1.75
C LYS A 111 -2.97 -17.76 -0.61
N ARG A 112 -2.86 -17.27 0.64
CA ARG A 112 -2.70 -18.14 1.81
C ARG A 112 -3.94 -19.00 2.02
N LYS A 113 -5.13 -18.45 1.86
CA LYS A 113 -6.38 -19.21 1.94
C LYS A 113 -6.41 -20.35 0.92
N GLU A 114 -6.17 -20.05 -0.35
CA GLU A 114 -6.17 -21.07 -1.42
C GLU A 114 -5.15 -22.19 -1.15
N ILE A 115 -3.96 -21.84 -0.64
CA ILE A 115 -2.94 -22.84 -0.31
C ILE A 115 -3.36 -23.71 0.88
N VAL A 116 -3.95 -23.11 1.93
CA VAL A 116 -4.43 -23.86 3.11
C VAL A 116 -5.57 -24.78 2.72
N ASP A 117 -6.56 -24.27 1.99
CA ASP A 117 -7.70 -25.07 1.51
C ASP A 117 -7.19 -26.25 0.66
N ARG A 118 -6.18 -26.04 -0.20
CA ARG A 118 -5.57 -27.10 -1.00
C ARG A 118 -4.80 -28.13 -0.16
N ILE A 119 -4.15 -27.72 0.94
CA ILE A 119 -3.52 -28.67 1.87
C ILE A 119 -4.60 -29.54 2.52
N ASP A 120 -5.69 -28.95 2.99
CA ASP A 120 -6.79 -29.67 3.65
C ASP A 120 -7.45 -30.69 2.70
N GLU A 121 -7.61 -30.33 1.42
CA GLU A 121 -8.09 -31.27 0.38
C GLU A 121 -7.15 -32.48 0.20
N ILE A 122 -5.83 -32.27 0.21
CA ILE A 122 -4.86 -33.35 0.07
C ILE A 122 -4.84 -34.23 1.32
N GLU A 123 -4.93 -33.63 2.51
CA GLU A 123 -4.93 -34.35 3.80
C GLU A 123 -6.20 -35.19 4.00
N THR A 124 -7.33 -34.77 3.44
CA THR A 124 -8.62 -35.48 3.50
C THR A 124 -8.87 -36.43 2.33
N GLY A 125 -7.98 -36.43 1.33
CA GLY A 125 -8.07 -37.28 0.14
C GLY A 125 -7.80 -38.76 0.39
N ASP A 126 -8.03 -39.58 -0.64
CA ASP A 126 -7.72 -41.01 -0.60
C ASP A 126 -6.21 -41.24 -0.70
N LEU A 127 -5.62 -41.62 0.44
CA LEU A 127 -4.20 -41.94 0.60
C LEU A 127 -3.98 -43.44 0.80
N THR A 128 -4.78 -44.31 0.19
CA THR A 128 -4.70 -45.77 0.37
C THR A 128 -3.45 -46.39 -0.23
N THR A 129 -2.91 -45.84 -1.33
CA THR A 129 -1.71 -46.38 -1.98
C THR A 129 -0.41 -45.72 -1.48
N PRO A 130 0.71 -46.47 -1.41
CA PRO A 130 2.01 -45.89 -1.03
C PRO A 130 2.48 -44.76 -1.95
N GLU A 131 2.17 -44.85 -3.25
CA GLU A 131 2.51 -43.82 -4.23
C GLU A 131 1.69 -42.55 -4.04
N ALA A 132 0.38 -42.66 -3.82
CA ALA A 132 -0.48 -41.52 -3.51
C ALA A 132 -0.04 -40.80 -2.23
N ARG A 133 0.33 -41.55 -1.18
CA ARG A 133 0.90 -40.97 0.06
C ARG A 133 2.17 -40.17 -0.19
N LYS A 134 3.10 -40.74 -0.98
CA LYS A 134 4.37 -40.08 -1.27
C LYS A 134 4.15 -38.78 -2.04
N GLN A 135 3.24 -38.80 -3.02
CA GLN A 135 2.91 -37.61 -3.79
C GLN A 135 2.24 -36.54 -2.93
N ALA A 136 1.24 -36.90 -2.13
CA ALA A 136 0.56 -36.00 -1.21
C ALA A 136 1.55 -35.31 -0.24
N LEU A 137 2.49 -36.06 0.33
CA LEU A 137 3.52 -35.49 1.21
C LEU A 137 4.42 -34.48 0.48
N ASN A 138 4.83 -34.78 -0.75
CA ASN A 138 5.64 -33.86 -1.55
C ASN A 138 4.88 -32.55 -1.84
N ASP A 139 3.61 -32.67 -2.22
CA ASP A 139 2.76 -31.52 -2.56
C ASP A 139 2.53 -30.64 -1.32
N ILE A 140 2.21 -31.24 -0.16
CA ILE A 140 2.08 -30.52 1.11
C ILE A 140 3.38 -29.78 1.47
N VAL A 141 4.54 -30.40 1.28
CA VAL A 141 5.85 -29.76 1.55
C VAL A 141 6.06 -28.55 0.64
N GLN A 142 5.72 -28.65 -0.65
CA GLN A 142 5.83 -27.52 -1.58
C GLN A 142 4.87 -26.38 -1.20
N LEU A 143 3.60 -26.71 -0.90
CA LEU A 143 2.59 -25.73 -0.48
C LEU A 143 3.01 -25.02 0.83
N LYS A 144 3.55 -25.76 1.81
CA LYS A 144 4.09 -25.16 3.05
C LYS A 144 5.26 -24.22 2.79
N ARG A 145 6.13 -24.52 1.81
CA ARG A 145 7.21 -23.58 1.39
C ARG A 145 6.63 -22.30 0.78
N MET A 146 5.56 -22.41 -0.01
CA MET A 146 4.88 -21.22 -0.56
C MET A 146 4.30 -20.36 0.55
N LEU A 147 3.67 -20.94 1.58
CA LEU A 147 3.20 -20.20 2.76
C LEU A 147 4.34 -19.48 3.47
N GLN A 148 5.47 -20.15 3.69
CA GLN A 148 6.66 -19.53 4.30
C GLN A 148 7.21 -18.36 3.46
N GLN A 149 7.07 -18.42 2.14
CA GLN A 149 7.43 -17.29 1.27
C GLN A 149 6.43 -16.14 1.40
N LEU A 150 5.14 -16.42 1.52
CA LEU A 150 4.09 -15.42 1.72
C LEU A 150 4.17 -14.74 3.10
N ASP A 151 4.81 -15.36 4.08
CA ASP A 151 5.06 -14.74 5.39
C ASP A 151 6.21 -13.70 5.33
N LYS A 152 6.95 -13.62 4.22
CA LYS A 152 8.03 -12.63 4.04
C LYS A 152 7.49 -11.28 3.60
N GLN A 153 8.06 -10.21 4.16
CA GLN A 153 7.74 -8.85 3.76
C GLN A 153 8.59 -8.40 2.56
N VAL A 154 7.95 -7.74 1.60
CA VAL A 154 8.63 -7.00 0.53
C VAL A 154 8.92 -5.60 1.04
N ARG A 155 10.18 -5.14 0.92
CA ARG A 155 10.62 -3.81 1.36
C ARG A 155 10.88 -2.93 0.15
N TRP A 156 10.27 -1.76 0.14
CA TRP A 156 10.53 -0.70 -0.82
C TRP A 156 11.19 0.48 -0.11
N THR A 157 12.20 1.07 -0.74
CA THR A 157 12.87 2.27 -0.27
C THR A 157 12.43 3.45 -1.11
N PHE A 158 12.03 4.53 -0.46
CA PHE A 158 11.63 5.77 -1.09
C PHE A 158 12.61 6.89 -0.68
N PRO A 159 12.92 7.86 -1.56
CA PRO A 159 13.58 9.10 -1.16
C PRO A 159 12.79 9.78 -0.04
N GLN A 160 13.44 10.49 0.89
CA GLN A 160 12.69 11.24 1.90
C GLN A 160 12.00 12.44 1.23
N TRP A 161 10.66 12.49 1.25
CA TRP A 161 9.90 13.58 0.60
C TRP A 161 9.21 14.53 1.57
N LYS A 162 9.32 14.33 2.89
CA LYS A 162 8.76 15.22 3.92
C LYS A 162 9.81 15.62 4.94
N VAL A 163 9.84 16.89 5.34
CA VAL A 163 10.71 17.35 6.45
C VAL A 163 9.84 17.99 7.53
N LEU A 164 9.58 17.20 8.58
CA LEU A 164 8.66 17.57 9.65
C LEU A 164 9.46 18.07 10.86
N LYS A 165 8.92 19.07 11.56
CA LYS A 165 9.50 19.60 12.81
C LYS A 165 9.25 18.70 14.02
#